data_AF-A0A914NQG1-F1
#
_entry.id   AF-A0A914NQG1-F1
#
_cell.length_a   1.000
_cell.length_b   1.000
_cell.length_c   1.000
_cell.angle_alpha   90.00
_cell.angle_beta   90.00
_cell.angle_gamma   90.00
#
_symmetry.space_group_name_H-M   'P 1'
#
loop_
_entity.id
_entity.type
_entity.pdbx_description
1 polymer ?
#
loop_
_entity_poly.entity_id
_entity_poly.type
_entity_poly.pdbx_seq_one_letter_code
_entity_poly.pdbx_strand_id
1 'polypeptide(L)'
;MILGTFIGHVLLLERILATVFVSKYENNKKPYFSIFCFIIVNFLSFDNAFQQTYGDSVLNVTLGTLITLFGTLFLGLVEIALSENIRTSRQLKPTFVLHFVNILVSSGITISLYFFNLKDSSTLEFIFAFVFLITAFCNLFIEITIIIFHPILNIHLKLLLKKFQKEFLKIYPSKVGTVETFSSTGGIPLNIDGSILIINECTELSQKHFEMLKQLWR
;
A
#
# COMPACT_ATOMS: atom_id res chain seq x y z
N MET A 1 -1.26 14.76 -21.39
CA MET A 1 -2.10 14.45 -20.22
C MET A 1 -2.64 13.00 -20.26
N ILE A 2 -3.20 12.55 -21.39
CA ILE A 2 -3.78 11.19 -21.59
C ILE A 2 -2.79 10.04 -21.31
N LEU A 3 -1.51 10.21 -21.68
CA LEU A 3 -0.50 9.17 -21.45
C LEU A 3 -0.22 8.93 -19.96
N GLY A 4 -0.29 9.97 -19.14
CA GLY A 4 -0.02 9.88 -17.70
C GLY A 4 -1.13 9.17 -16.93
N THR A 5 -2.40 9.40 -17.31
CA THR A 5 -3.54 8.65 -16.78
C THR A 5 -3.49 7.19 -17.21
N PHE A 6 -3.13 6.89 -18.46
CA PHE A 6 -2.97 5.51 -18.92
C PHE A 6 -1.87 4.75 -18.17
N ILE A 7 -0.68 5.36 -18.04
CA ILE A 7 0.44 4.78 -17.28
C ILE A 7 0.07 4.59 -15.81
N GLY A 8 -0.68 5.52 -15.21
CA GLY A 8 -1.17 5.40 -13.84
C GLY A 8 -2.10 4.20 -13.64
N HIS A 9 -3.02 3.95 -14.57
CA HIS A 9 -3.93 2.79 -14.50
C HIS A 9 -3.18 1.47 -14.73
N VAL A 10 -2.19 1.46 -15.64
CA VAL A 10 -1.34 0.28 -15.90
C VAL A 10 -0.47 -0.05 -14.68
N LEU A 11 0.18 0.94 -14.06
CA LEU A 11 1.02 0.73 -12.86
C LEU A 11 0.19 0.32 -11.63
N LEU A 12 -1.03 0.83 -11.51
CA LEU A 12 -1.96 0.47 -10.45
C LEU A 12 -2.46 -0.98 -10.65
N LEU A 13 -2.76 -1.39 -11.89
CA LEU A 13 -3.05 -2.78 -12.24
C LEU A 13 -1.87 -3.71 -12.01
N GLU A 14 -0.66 -3.31 -12.39
CA GLU A 14 0.56 -4.09 -12.19
C GLU A 14 0.84 -4.32 -10.69
N ARG A 15 0.71 -3.26 -9.86
CA ARG A 15 0.83 -3.38 -8.40
C ARG A 15 -0.23 -4.27 -7.80
N ILE A 16 -1.48 -4.18 -8.25
CA ILE A 16 -2.58 -5.04 -7.78
C ILE A 16 -2.29 -6.50 -8.15
N LEU A 17 -1.89 -6.78 -9.39
CA LEU A 17 -1.51 -8.11 -9.85
C LEU A 17 -0.33 -8.68 -9.05
N ALA A 18 0.69 -7.87 -8.76
CA ALA A 18 1.83 -8.27 -7.94
C ALA A 18 1.43 -8.60 -6.49
N THR A 19 0.50 -7.85 -5.89
CA THR A 19 0.00 -8.13 -4.52
C THR A 19 -0.93 -9.33 -4.43
N VAL A 20 -1.70 -9.63 -5.48
CA VAL A 20 -2.67 -10.74 -5.46
C VAL A 20 -1.98 -12.11 -5.59
N PHE A 21 -0.74 -12.16 -6.12
CA PHE A 21 -0.25 -13.40 -6.72
C PHE A 21 1.06 -14.00 -6.21
N VAL A 22 1.58 -13.61 -5.05
CA VAL A 22 2.89 -14.15 -4.61
C VAL A 22 2.85 -15.59 -4.07
N SER A 23 1.75 -16.07 -3.45
CA SER A 23 1.81 -17.36 -2.71
C SER A 23 0.72 -18.38 -3.05
N LYS A 24 -0.40 -17.96 -3.64
CA LYS A 24 -1.54 -18.84 -4.00
C LYS A 24 -1.87 -18.84 -5.50
N TYR A 25 -1.14 -18.04 -6.29
CA TYR A 25 -1.26 -17.92 -7.75
C TYR A 25 -0.71 -19.09 -8.52
N GLU A 26 0.50 -19.53 -8.14
CA GLU A 26 1.28 -20.51 -8.88
C GLU A 26 0.52 -21.82 -9.04
N ASN A 27 -0.31 -22.17 -8.05
CA ASN A 27 -0.93 -23.48 -8.01
C ASN A 27 -2.33 -23.55 -8.63
N ASN A 28 -2.97 -22.43 -9.01
CA ASN A 28 -4.37 -22.51 -9.46
C ASN A 28 -4.86 -21.47 -10.47
N LYS A 29 -4.04 -20.57 -11.04
CA LYS A 29 -4.57 -19.63 -12.03
C LYS A 29 -4.46 -20.14 -13.47
N LYS A 30 -5.61 -20.18 -14.15
CA LYS A 30 -5.65 -20.11 -15.61
C LYS A 30 -5.46 -18.64 -16.02
N PRO A 31 -4.53 -18.33 -16.96
CA PRO A 31 -4.17 -16.96 -17.35
C PRO A 31 -5.33 -16.13 -17.91
N TYR A 32 -6.42 -16.78 -18.34
CA TYR A 32 -7.57 -16.15 -19.01
C TYR A 32 -8.28 -15.08 -18.19
N PHE A 33 -8.36 -15.20 -16.85
CA PHE A 33 -9.05 -14.19 -16.03
C PHE A 33 -8.29 -12.85 -16.00
N SER A 34 -6.95 -12.90 -15.91
CA SER A 34 -6.12 -11.69 -15.97
C SER A 34 -6.22 -11.01 -17.33
N ILE A 35 -6.18 -11.82 -18.39
CA ILE A 35 -6.31 -11.33 -19.76
C ILE A 35 -7.68 -10.68 -19.96
N PHE A 36 -8.74 -11.30 -19.43
CA PHE A 36 -10.11 -10.76 -19.50
C PHE A 36 -10.25 -9.40 -18.79
N CYS A 37 -9.79 -9.28 -17.54
CA CYS A 37 -9.83 -8.01 -16.81
C CYS A 37 -8.97 -6.94 -17.51
N PHE A 38 -7.80 -7.31 -18.02
CA PHE A 38 -6.94 -6.38 -18.76
C PHE A 38 -7.61 -5.86 -20.03
N ILE A 39 -8.29 -6.72 -20.80
CA ILE A 39 -9.03 -6.32 -22.00
C ILE A 39 -10.13 -5.32 -21.63
N ILE A 40 -10.90 -5.59 -20.58
CA ILE A 40 -11.99 -4.69 -20.14
C ILE A 40 -11.44 -3.32 -19.74
N VAL A 41 -10.36 -3.27 -18.96
CA VAL A 41 -9.79 -1.99 -18.53
C VAL A 41 -9.21 -1.19 -19.70
N ASN A 42 -8.56 -1.86 -20.66
CA ASN A 42 -8.08 -1.19 -21.87
C ASN A 42 -9.23 -0.66 -22.70
N PHE A 43 -10.32 -1.42 -22.83
CA PHE A 43 -11.52 -0.98 -23.54
C PHE A 43 -12.15 0.25 -22.86
N LEU A 44 -12.32 0.21 -21.54
CA LEU A 44 -12.84 1.34 -20.76
C LEU A 44 -11.94 2.59 -20.85
N SER A 45 -10.61 2.39 -20.82
CA SER A 45 -9.64 3.50 -20.93
C SER A 45 -9.64 4.10 -22.34
N PHE A 46 -9.76 3.25 -23.37
CA PHE A 46 -9.86 3.68 -24.76
C PHE A 46 -11.16 4.46 -24.99
N ASP A 47 -12.30 3.96 -24.51
CA ASP A 47 -13.59 4.64 -24.62
C ASP A 47 -13.55 6.02 -23.95
N ASN A 48 -12.96 6.12 -22.76
CA ASN A 48 -12.79 7.40 -22.08
C ASN A 48 -11.91 8.39 -22.88
N ALA A 49 -10.77 7.93 -23.39
CA ALA A 49 -9.88 8.75 -24.21
C ALA A 49 -10.56 9.19 -25.53
N PHE A 50 -11.36 8.30 -26.12
CA PHE A 50 -12.15 8.58 -27.32
C PHE A 50 -13.21 9.64 -27.03
N GLN A 51 -13.98 9.49 -25.95
CA GLN A 51 -14.98 10.47 -25.55
C GLN A 51 -14.35 11.83 -25.23
N GLN A 52 -13.19 11.88 -24.58
CA GLN A 52 -12.48 13.14 -24.35
C GLN A 52 -11.98 13.83 -25.63
N THR A 53 -11.67 13.06 -26.68
CA THR A 53 -11.12 13.60 -27.94
C THR A 53 -12.22 14.05 -28.91
N TYR A 54 -13.34 13.33 -28.94
CA TYR A 54 -14.40 13.51 -29.94
C TYR A 54 -15.75 13.92 -29.34
N GLY A 55 -15.83 14.13 -28.04
CA GLY A 55 -17.07 14.55 -27.39
C GLY A 55 -17.42 15.99 -27.74
N ASP A 56 -18.38 16.17 -28.65
CA ASP A 56 -18.89 17.50 -29.05
C ASP A 56 -19.55 18.27 -27.90
N SER A 57 -20.02 17.56 -26.87
CA SER A 57 -20.60 18.16 -25.68
C SER A 57 -19.80 17.79 -24.43
N VAL A 58 -19.51 18.80 -23.62
CA VAL A 58 -18.89 18.64 -22.29
C VAL A 58 -19.68 17.64 -21.43
N LEU A 59 -21.00 17.59 -21.60
CA LEU A 59 -21.87 16.67 -20.88
C LEU A 59 -21.58 15.20 -21.24
N ASN A 60 -21.39 14.87 -22.52
CA ASN A 60 -21.03 13.52 -22.95
C ASN A 60 -19.65 13.12 -22.44
N VAL A 61 -18.67 14.03 -22.53
CA VAL A 61 -17.31 13.79 -22.00
C VAL A 61 -17.36 13.50 -20.50
N THR A 62 -18.13 14.29 -19.74
CA THR A 62 -18.23 14.16 -18.29
C THR A 62 -18.93 12.86 -17.89
N LEU A 63 -20.02 12.49 -18.58
CA LEU A 63 -20.74 11.23 -18.35
C LEU A 63 -19.88 10.01 -18.70
N GLY A 64 -19.17 10.04 -19.82
CA GLY A 64 -18.22 8.99 -20.20
C GLY A 64 -17.18 8.76 -19.14
N THR A 65 -16.52 9.85 -18.73
CA THR A 65 -15.48 9.82 -17.70
C THR A 65 -16.04 9.23 -16.39
N LEU A 66 -17.27 9.60 -16.01
CA LEU A 66 -17.96 9.09 -14.82
C LEU A 66 -18.22 7.57 -14.92
N ILE A 67 -18.75 7.10 -16.05
CA ILE A 67 -19.02 5.67 -16.31
C ILE A 67 -17.73 4.86 -16.23
N THR A 68 -16.66 5.34 -16.86
CA THR A 68 -15.35 4.68 -16.80
C THR A 68 -14.84 4.59 -15.37
N LEU A 69 -14.99 5.66 -14.58
CA LEU A 69 -14.58 5.72 -13.18
C LEU A 69 -15.36 4.75 -12.29
N PHE A 70 -16.68 4.65 -12.48
CA PHE A 70 -17.49 3.68 -11.75
C PHE A 70 -17.23 2.24 -12.22
N GLY A 71 -16.94 2.02 -13.51
CA GLY A 71 -16.57 0.72 -14.05
C GLY A 71 -15.26 0.19 -13.45
N THR A 72 -14.23 1.04 -13.35
CA THR A 72 -12.96 0.67 -12.72
C THR A 72 -13.10 0.46 -11.22
N LEU A 73 -13.89 1.29 -10.53
CA LEU A 73 -14.24 1.10 -9.12
C LEU A 73 -14.94 -0.25 -8.89
N PHE A 74 -15.93 -0.58 -9.72
CA PHE A 74 -16.67 -1.84 -9.64
C PHE A 74 -15.75 -3.04 -9.87
N LEU A 75 -14.86 -3.00 -10.86
CA LEU A 75 -13.88 -4.04 -11.09
C LEU A 75 -12.95 -4.22 -9.88
N GLY A 76 -12.49 -3.12 -9.27
CA GLY A 76 -11.69 -3.17 -8.04
C GLY A 76 -12.45 -3.78 -6.86
N LEU A 77 -13.74 -3.49 -6.73
CA LEU A 77 -14.61 -4.08 -5.70
C LEU A 77 -14.83 -5.59 -5.91
N VAL A 78 -15.09 -6.01 -7.15
CA VAL A 78 -15.23 -7.44 -7.52
C VAL A 78 -13.91 -8.17 -7.26
N GLU A 79 -12.78 -7.54 -7.55
CA GLU A 79 -11.46 -8.10 -7.28
C GLU A 79 -11.18 -8.21 -5.77
N ILE A 80 -11.58 -7.22 -4.97
CA ILE A 80 -11.49 -7.29 -3.50
C ILE A 80 -12.37 -8.42 -2.95
N ALA A 81 -13.59 -8.56 -3.46
CA ALA A 81 -14.49 -9.65 -3.09
C ALA A 81 -13.92 -11.03 -3.48
N LEU A 82 -13.27 -11.14 -4.65
CA LEU A 82 -12.59 -12.35 -5.09
C LEU A 82 -11.27 -12.61 -4.32
N SER A 83 -10.66 -11.58 -3.75
CA SER A 83 -9.41 -11.66 -2.98
C SER A 83 -9.58 -12.21 -1.55
N GLU A 84 -10.73 -12.84 -1.24
CA GLU A 84 -11.03 -13.55 0.02
C GLU A 84 -10.08 -14.74 0.28
N ASN A 85 -8.81 -14.45 0.48
CA ASN A 85 -8.12 -14.84 1.69
C ASN A 85 -8.41 -13.73 2.72
N ILE A 86 -9.10 -14.05 3.81
CA ILE A 86 -9.43 -13.12 4.92
C ILE A 86 -8.21 -12.34 5.47
N ARG A 87 -7.00 -12.86 5.24
CA ARG A 87 -5.74 -12.22 5.64
C ARG A 87 -5.31 -11.07 4.73
N THR A 88 -5.63 -11.11 3.43
CA THR A 88 -5.27 -10.08 2.45
C THR A 88 -6.27 -8.92 2.41
N SER A 89 -7.57 -9.17 2.66
CA SER A 89 -8.57 -8.08 2.65
C SER A 89 -8.34 -7.05 3.76
N ARG A 90 -7.83 -7.46 4.93
CA ARG A 90 -7.46 -6.52 6.01
C ARG A 90 -6.29 -5.61 5.62
N GLN A 91 -5.41 -6.06 4.73
CA GLN A 91 -4.27 -5.28 4.23
C GLN A 91 -4.70 -4.31 3.12
N LEU A 92 -5.68 -4.71 2.30
CA LEU A 92 -6.17 -3.88 1.19
C LEU A 92 -7.15 -2.79 1.62
N LYS A 93 -7.90 -2.99 2.71
CA LYS A 93 -8.92 -2.04 3.20
C LYS A 93 -8.42 -0.58 3.30
N PRO A 94 -7.28 -0.26 3.95
CA PRO A 94 -6.86 1.13 4.08
C PRO A 94 -6.43 1.74 2.73
N THR A 95 -5.80 0.95 1.85
CA THR A 95 -5.46 1.38 0.49
C THR A 95 -6.72 1.66 -0.34
N PHE A 96 -7.73 0.81 -0.23
CA PHE A 96 -9.00 0.99 -0.90
C PHE A 96 -9.72 2.26 -0.43
N VAL A 97 -9.77 2.51 0.88
CA VAL A 97 -10.37 3.74 1.44
C VAL A 97 -9.65 4.98 0.91
N LEU A 98 -8.32 4.98 0.86
CA LEU A 98 -7.54 6.11 0.33
C LEU A 98 -7.80 6.34 -1.16
N HIS A 99 -7.87 5.27 -1.97
CA HIS A 99 -8.23 5.40 -3.38
C HIS A 99 -9.64 5.92 -3.57
N PHE A 100 -10.60 5.43 -2.78
CA PHE A 100 -11.97 5.90 -2.83
C PHE A 100 -12.09 7.40 -2.50
N VAL A 101 -11.38 7.85 -1.45
CA VAL A 101 -11.32 9.27 -1.10
C VAL A 101 -10.67 10.09 -2.22
N ASN A 102 -9.58 9.62 -2.81
CA ASN A 102 -8.92 10.32 -3.91
C ASN A 102 -9.84 10.47 -5.15
N ILE A 103 -10.58 9.42 -5.46
CA ILE A 103 -11.61 9.42 -6.50
C ILE A 103 -12.70 10.43 -6.18
N LEU A 104 -13.28 10.40 -4.97
CA LEU A 104 -14.34 11.32 -4.57
C LEU A 104 -13.89 12.78 -4.65
N VAL A 105 -12.67 13.10 -4.22
CA VAL A 105 -12.12 14.46 -4.30
C VAL A 105 -11.96 14.89 -5.76
N SER A 106 -11.36 14.03 -6.60
CA SER A 106 -11.15 14.34 -8.01
C SER A 106 -12.47 14.52 -8.76
N SER A 107 -13.44 13.62 -8.55
CA SER A 107 -14.76 13.71 -9.16
C SER A 107 -15.54 14.93 -8.65
N GLY A 108 -15.48 15.22 -7.34
CA GLY A 108 -16.15 16.37 -6.73
C GLY A 108 -15.64 17.70 -7.29
N ILE A 109 -14.33 17.81 -7.53
CA ILE A 109 -13.73 19.00 -8.14
C ILE A 109 -14.15 19.13 -9.61
N THR A 110 -14.12 18.06 -10.39
CA THR A 110 -14.60 18.08 -11.79
C THR A 110 -16.07 18.49 -11.89
N ILE A 111 -16.92 17.95 -11.01
CA ILE A 111 -18.35 18.33 -10.91
C ILE A 111 -18.49 19.80 -10.55
N SER A 112 -17.71 20.29 -9.59
CA SER A 112 -17.73 21.70 -9.18
C SER A 112 -17.31 22.63 -10.31
N LEU A 113 -16.23 22.30 -11.04
CA LEU A 113 -15.79 23.07 -12.20
C LEU A 113 -16.89 23.17 -13.28
N TYR A 114 -17.61 22.06 -13.50
CA TYR A 114 -18.72 22.02 -14.45
C TYR A 114 -19.89 22.92 -14.02
N PHE A 115 -20.36 22.79 -12.78
CA PHE A 115 -21.55 23.52 -12.32
C PHE A 115 -21.31 25.02 -12.06
N PHE A 116 -20.13 25.39 -11.56
CA PHE A 116 -19.82 26.79 -11.24
C PHE A 116 -19.30 27.58 -12.45
N ASN A 117 -19.10 26.94 -13.60
CA ASN A 117 -18.68 27.57 -14.85
C ASN A 117 -17.49 28.53 -14.66
N LEU A 118 -16.50 28.08 -13.87
CA LEU A 118 -15.30 28.86 -13.58
C LEU A 118 -14.47 28.97 -14.86
N LYS A 119 -14.56 30.12 -15.53
CA LYS A 119 -13.85 30.41 -16.79
C LYS A 119 -12.53 31.16 -16.58
N ASP A 120 -12.29 31.67 -15.38
CA ASP A 120 -11.08 32.41 -15.08
C ASP A 120 -9.86 31.48 -15.11
N SER A 121 -8.89 31.78 -15.97
CA SER A 121 -7.74 30.92 -16.23
C SER A 121 -6.86 30.74 -14.99
N SER A 122 -6.66 31.81 -14.22
CA SER A 122 -5.83 31.77 -13.01
C SER A 122 -6.48 30.93 -11.91
N THR A 123 -7.80 31.04 -11.73
CA THR A 123 -8.54 30.21 -10.77
C THR A 123 -8.48 28.73 -11.14
N LEU A 124 -8.61 28.39 -12.42
CA LEU A 124 -8.50 26.99 -12.89
C LEU A 124 -7.11 26.40 -12.66
N GLU A 125 -6.05 27.13 -12.98
CA GLU A 125 -4.67 26.70 -12.74
C GLU A 125 -4.42 26.39 -11.26
N PHE A 126 -4.91 27.27 -10.36
CA PHE A 126 -4.81 27.05 -8.92
C PHE A 126 -5.56 25.79 -8.47
N ILE A 127 -6.79 25.59 -8.96
CA ILE A 127 -7.59 24.39 -8.64
C ILE A 127 -6.89 23.12 -9.11
N PHE A 128 -6.36 23.10 -10.34
CA PHE A 128 -5.64 21.93 -10.85
C PHE A 128 -4.36 21.64 -10.07
N ALA A 129 -3.58 22.67 -9.73
CA ALA A 129 -2.40 22.51 -8.89
C ALA A 129 -2.77 21.92 -7.52
N PHE A 130 -3.87 22.36 -6.93
CA PHE A 130 -4.38 21.85 -5.66
C PHE A 130 -4.86 20.40 -5.76
N VAL A 131 -5.61 20.04 -6.81
CA VAL A 131 -6.03 18.64 -7.08
C VAL A 131 -4.81 17.73 -7.21
N PHE A 132 -3.81 18.18 -7.97
CA PHE A 132 -2.58 17.42 -8.18
C PHE A 132 -1.83 17.21 -6.86
N LEU A 133 -1.75 18.24 -6.02
CA LEU A 133 -1.15 18.16 -4.70
C LEU A 133 -1.87 17.14 -3.80
N ILE A 134 -3.21 17.18 -3.73
CA ILE A 134 -4.00 16.21 -2.95
C ILE A 134 -3.77 14.79 -3.48
N THR A 135 -3.81 14.62 -4.80
CA THR A 135 -3.59 13.32 -5.45
C THR A 135 -2.21 12.76 -5.11
N ALA A 136 -1.18 13.61 -5.13
CA ALA A 136 0.18 13.23 -4.75
C ALA A 136 0.26 12.79 -3.28
N PHE A 137 -0.38 13.52 -2.36
CA PHE A 137 -0.48 13.12 -0.95
C PHE A 137 -1.23 11.80 -0.77
N CYS A 138 -2.37 11.61 -1.44
CA CYS A 138 -3.10 10.34 -1.40
C CYS A 138 -2.25 9.17 -1.90
N ASN A 139 -1.52 9.35 -3.00
CA ASN A 139 -0.61 8.32 -3.53
C ASN A 139 0.53 8.00 -2.55
N LEU A 140 1.12 9.01 -1.92
CA LEU A 140 2.12 8.82 -0.87
C LEU A 140 1.55 8.04 0.32
N PHE A 141 0.35 8.40 0.78
CA PHE A 141 -0.31 7.68 1.87
C PHE A 141 -0.64 6.24 1.50
N ILE A 142 -1.04 5.98 0.26
CA ILE A 142 -1.27 4.61 -0.23
C ILE A 142 0.02 3.81 -0.15
N GLU A 143 1.14 4.36 -0.61
CA GLU A 143 2.43 3.67 -0.53
C GLU A 143 2.87 3.42 0.91
N ILE A 144 2.76 4.42 1.78
CA ILE A 144 3.06 4.29 3.22
C ILE A 144 2.18 3.19 3.84
N THR A 145 0.89 3.20 3.52
CA THR A 145 -0.08 2.19 3.99
C THR A 145 0.33 0.80 3.54
N ILE A 146 0.69 0.62 2.27
CA ILE A 146 1.17 -0.68 1.75
C ILE A 146 2.42 -1.13 2.52
N ILE A 147 3.40 -0.24 2.74
CA ILE A 147 4.63 -0.58 3.45
C ILE A 147 4.33 -1.00 4.92
N ILE A 148 3.43 -0.28 5.60
CA ILE A 148 3.09 -0.55 7.01
C ILE A 148 2.32 -1.87 7.15
N PHE A 149 1.32 -2.10 6.31
CA PHE A 149 0.42 -3.24 6.44
C PHE A 149 0.94 -4.52 5.75
N HIS A 150 1.90 -4.41 4.85
CA HIS A 150 2.53 -5.58 4.24
C HIS A 150 3.58 -6.19 5.19
N PRO A 151 3.39 -7.45 5.65
CA PRO A 151 4.19 -8.03 6.73
C PRO A 151 5.68 -8.12 6.38
N ILE A 152 6.00 -8.52 5.14
CA ILE A 152 7.39 -8.64 4.69
C ILE A 152 8.06 -7.26 4.59
N LEU A 153 7.41 -6.25 4.00
CA LEU A 153 7.98 -4.90 3.88
C LEU A 153 8.14 -4.24 5.23
N ASN A 154 7.18 -4.41 6.15
CA ASN A 154 7.27 -3.88 7.51
C ASN A 154 8.48 -4.47 8.27
N ILE A 155 8.74 -5.77 8.13
CA ILE A 155 9.94 -6.39 8.71
C ILE A 155 11.21 -5.74 8.15
N HIS A 156 11.31 -5.59 6.81
CA HIS A 156 12.46 -4.94 6.19
C HIS A 156 12.62 -3.48 6.60
N LEU A 157 11.53 -2.71 6.68
CA LEU A 157 11.52 -1.33 7.14
C LEU A 157 12.04 -1.24 8.59
N LYS A 158 11.57 -2.12 9.48
CA LYS A 158 12.05 -2.18 10.87
C LYS A 158 13.54 -2.51 10.96
N LEU A 159 14.03 -3.41 10.11
CA LEU A 159 15.47 -3.74 10.06
C LEU A 159 16.30 -2.54 9.56
N LEU A 160 15.84 -1.85 8.52
CA LEU A 160 16.46 -0.64 8.00
C LEU A 160 16.48 0.49 9.04
N LEU A 161 15.37 0.73 9.72
CA LEU A 161 15.27 1.72 10.80
C LEU A 161 16.23 1.40 11.95
N LYS A 162 16.33 0.13 12.35
CA LYS A 162 17.31 -0.31 13.37
C LYS A 162 18.75 -0.09 12.91
N LYS A 163 19.06 -0.36 11.64
CA LYS A 163 20.40 -0.12 11.07
C LYS A 163 20.72 1.37 11.06
N PHE A 164 19.77 2.20 10.63
CA PHE A 164 19.92 3.65 10.60
C PHE A 164 20.10 4.24 11.99
N GLN A 165 19.31 3.80 12.97
CA GLN A 165 19.43 4.23 14.36
C GLN A 165 20.81 3.90 14.94
N LYS A 166 21.35 2.70 14.64
CA LYS A 166 22.71 2.31 15.07
C LYS A 166 23.78 3.20 14.45
N GLU A 167 23.68 3.51 13.16
CA GLU A 167 24.65 4.41 12.51
C GLU A 167 24.52 5.85 13.02
N PHE A 168 23.31 6.34 13.27
CA PHE A 168 23.08 7.67 13.82
C PHE A 168 23.66 7.81 15.25
N LEU A 169 23.50 6.78 16.08
CA LEU A 169 24.11 6.72 17.42
C LEU A 169 25.64 6.65 17.41
N LYS A 170 26.26 6.13 16.35
CA LYS A 170 27.73 6.17 16.21
C LYS A 170 28.24 7.57 15.88
N ILE A 171 27.47 8.36 15.13
CA ILE A 171 27.85 9.72 14.70
C ILE A 171 27.75 10.71 15.86
N TYR A 172 26.78 10.52 16.76
CA TYR A 172 26.72 11.21 18.03
C TYR A 172 27.13 10.25 19.13
N PRO A 173 28.44 10.00 19.35
CA PRO A 173 28.86 9.42 20.60
C PRO A 173 28.48 10.46 21.64
N SER A 174 27.32 10.26 22.25
CA SER A 174 26.92 11.03 23.40
C SER A 174 28.12 10.95 24.34
N LYS A 175 28.73 12.09 24.65
CA LYS A 175 29.38 12.33 25.93
C LYS A 175 28.28 12.14 27.00
N VAL A 176 27.78 10.91 27.14
CA VAL A 176 27.24 10.42 28.39
C VAL A 176 28.48 10.48 29.25
N GLY A 177 28.57 11.59 30.00
CA GLY A 177 29.56 11.72 31.04
C GLY A 177 29.56 10.40 31.78
N THR A 178 30.75 9.83 31.93
CA THR A 178 31.03 8.73 32.84
C THR A 178 30.31 9.04 34.15
N VAL A 179 29.09 8.52 34.30
CA VAL A 179 28.45 8.40 35.59
C VAL A 179 29.36 7.39 36.26
N GLU A 180 30.24 7.91 37.12
CA GLU A 180 31.05 7.12 38.02
C GLU A 180 30.09 6.18 38.74
N THR A 181 30.00 4.95 38.26
CA THR A 181 29.38 3.85 38.98
C THR A 181 30.28 3.63 40.19
N PHE A 182 29.88 4.26 41.30
CA PHE A 182 30.44 3.99 42.61
C PHE A 182 30.43 2.49 42.84
N SER A 183 31.59 1.88 42.66
CA SER A 183 31.87 0.49 42.98
C SER A 183 31.93 0.37 44.50
N SER A 184 30.82 -0.04 45.09
CA SER A 184 30.81 -0.52 46.48
C SER A 184 29.69 -1.53 46.61
N THR A 185 30.00 -2.78 46.30
CA THR A 185 29.85 -3.95 47.20
C THR A 185 29.68 -5.25 46.39
N GLY A 186 30.49 -6.25 46.76
CA GLY A 186 30.14 -7.68 46.64
C GLY A 186 30.15 -8.27 45.24
N GLY A 187 31.32 -8.75 44.81
CA GLY A 187 31.46 -9.56 43.60
C GLY A 187 30.63 -10.84 43.67
N ILE A 188 29.76 -11.02 42.68
CA ILE A 188 29.25 -12.33 42.25
C ILE A 188 29.85 -12.58 40.86
N PRO A 189 30.61 -13.67 40.64
CA PRO A 189 31.20 -13.95 39.34
C PRO A 189 30.12 -14.36 38.35
N LEU A 190 29.63 -13.42 37.56
CA LEU A 190 28.78 -13.65 36.39
C LEU A 190 29.66 -13.97 35.17
N ASN A 191 30.27 -15.16 35.21
CA ASN A 191 30.75 -15.82 34.00
C ASN A 191 29.77 -16.96 33.68
N ILE A 192 28.56 -16.59 33.26
CA ILE A 192 27.59 -17.55 32.72
C ILE A 192 27.67 -17.43 31.21
N ASP A 193 28.43 -18.37 30.65
CA ASP A 193 28.48 -18.64 29.23
C ASP A 193 27.06 -18.95 28.73
N GLY A 194 26.51 -18.03 27.93
CA GLY A 194 25.14 -18.11 27.41
C GLY A 194 24.89 -19.32 26.49
N SER A 195 25.94 -20.06 26.13
CA SER A 195 25.82 -21.33 25.39
C SER A 195 25.29 -22.49 26.26
N ILE A 196 25.38 -22.40 27.60
CA ILE A 196 24.91 -23.46 28.52
C ILE A 196 23.38 -23.40 28.75
N LEU A 197 22.75 -22.24 28.56
CA LEU A 197 21.28 -22.09 28.69
C LEU A 197 20.49 -22.66 27.51
N ILE A 198 21.15 -23.04 26.41
CA ILE A 198 20.47 -23.56 25.21
C ILE A 198 20.50 -25.09 25.16
N ILE A 199 21.39 -25.77 25.91
CA ILE A 199 21.69 -27.18 25.60
C ILE A 199 21.00 -28.19 26.52
N ASN A 200 20.64 -27.89 27.78
CA ASN A 200 20.23 -28.97 28.71
C ASN A 200 18.82 -28.93 29.32
N GLU A 201 18.03 -27.86 29.17
CA GLU A 201 16.65 -27.81 29.71
C GLU A 201 15.54 -27.67 28.65
N CYS A 202 15.90 -27.70 27.36
CA CYS A 202 14.98 -27.33 26.28
C CYS A 202 14.30 -28.50 25.56
N THR A 203 14.13 -29.67 26.20
CA THR A 203 13.38 -30.77 25.59
C THR A 203 11.88 -30.67 25.88
N GLU A 204 11.47 -30.51 27.15
CA GLU A 204 10.03 -30.45 27.46
C GLU A 204 9.36 -29.14 27.05
N LEU A 205 9.96 -27.98 27.33
CA LEU A 205 9.32 -26.69 27.04
C LEU A 205 9.25 -26.43 25.53
N SER A 206 10.29 -26.81 24.78
CA SER A 206 10.28 -26.67 23.31
C SER A 206 9.32 -27.67 22.66
N GLN A 207 9.20 -28.90 23.17
CA GLN A 207 8.16 -29.84 22.71
C GLN A 207 6.76 -29.34 23.00
N LYS A 208 6.51 -28.76 24.19
CA LYS A 208 5.22 -28.15 24.51
C LYS A 208 4.89 -26.98 23.58
N HIS A 209 5.88 -26.14 23.28
CA HIS A 209 5.72 -25.02 22.34
C HIS A 209 5.44 -25.52 20.92
N PHE A 210 6.11 -26.59 20.49
CA PHE A 210 5.93 -27.20 19.16
C PHE A 210 4.57 -27.88 19.02
N GLU A 211 4.10 -28.64 20.02
CA GLU A 211 2.77 -29.25 20.01
C GLU A 211 1.65 -28.19 20.08
N MET A 212 1.85 -27.09 20.81
CA MET A 212 0.92 -25.96 20.81
C MET A 212 0.81 -25.32 19.41
N LEU A 213 1.93 -25.11 18.72
CA LEU A 213 1.94 -24.60 17.34
C LEU A 213 1.27 -25.57 16.35
N LYS A 214 1.43 -26.88 16.56
CA LYS A 214 0.83 -27.93 15.74
C LYS A 214 -0.68 -28.02 15.89
N GLN A 215 -1.21 -27.80 17.09
CA GLN A 215 -2.66 -27.72 17.34
C GLN A 215 -3.30 -26.48 16.71
N LEU A 216 -2.59 -25.35 16.67
CA LEU A 216 -3.06 -24.13 15.99
C LEU A 216 -3.05 -24.23 14.46
N TRP A 217 -2.43 -25.28 13.91
CA TRP A 217 -2.30 -25.50 12.46
C TRP A 217 -3.24 -26.57 11.91
N ARG A 218 -4.00 -27.26 12.77
CA ARG A 218 -5.13 -28.11 12.36
C ARG A 218 -6.44 -27.32 12.43
#